data_AF-A0A2E6Q7J8-F1
#
_entry.id   AF-A0A2E6Q7J8-F1
#
_cell.length_a   1.000
_cell.length_b   1.000
_cell.length_c   1.000
_cell.angle_alpha   90.00
_cell.angle_beta   90.00
_cell.angle_gamma   90.00
#
_symmetry.space_group_name_H-M   'P 1'
#
loop_
_entity.id
_entity.type
_entity.pdbx_description
1 polymer ?
#
loop_
_entity_poly.entity_id
_entity_poly.type
_entity_poly.pdbx_seq_one_letter_code
_entity_poly.pdbx_strand_id
1 'polypeptide(L)'
;MAGKHGKPLIIPFGTSNPEKATAVAEQRRAEGDANSTNIITIDTSNTPPLRLHHGPYDFRATPGLGTASDTDTRLQLIQDHLHALCDLWTKSQHGFIDSYFGFINSALAENRDALTKTLADYDGLYHYRDWAFSALRPLPRAQIPVEGGTFVATDCAFWTGRELIAIDLTGFQTPTKSRRAELQVLRKSGVTIIEAASADLAKDGARYLESLLPETFGLFWKGEVLPQSPFKPAAIAENVAVGGVRF
;
A
#
# COMPACT_ATOMS: atom_id res chain seq x y z
N MET A 1 27.62 4.41 -11.07
CA MET A 1 28.25 3.90 -9.83
C MET A 1 27.59 2.58 -9.48
N ALA A 2 28.36 1.51 -9.33
CA ALA A 2 27.86 0.19 -8.96
C ALA A 2 27.41 0.22 -7.49
N GLY A 3 26.09 0.26 -7.26
CA GLY A 3 25.50 0.31 -5.93
C GLY A 3 25.51 -1.09 -5.31
N LYS A 4 26.04 -1.22 -4.10
CA LYS A 4 25.91 -2.40 -3.24
C LYS A 4 24.48 -2.95 -3.34
N HIS A 5 24.32 -4.18 -3.81
CA HIS A 5 23.07 -4.92 -3.66
C HIS A 5 22.81 -5.09 -2.16
N GLY A 6 22.01 -4.18 -1.58
CA GLY A 6 21.54 -4.30 -0.22
C GLY A 6 20.71 -5.58 -0.09
N LYS A 7 20.79 -6.25 1.05
CA LYS A 7 19.90 -7.37 1.36
C LYS A 7 18.45 -6.88 1.19
N PRO A 8 17.57 -7.65 0.53
CA PRO A 8 16.17 -7.26 0.38
C PRO A 8 15.52 -7.05 1.75
N LEU A 9 14.70 -6.00 1.86
CA LEU A 9 13.93 -5.69 3.05
C LEU A 9 12.70 -6.59 3.08
N ILE A 10 12.52 -7.30 4.18
CA ILE A 10 11.32 -8.11 4.44
C ILE A 10 10.47 -7.31 5.43
N ILE A 11 9.28 -6.89 5.01
CA ILE A 11 8.39 -6.04 5.81
C ILE A 11 7.09 -6.80 6.08
N PRO A 12 6.96 -7.41 7.27
CA PRO A 12 5.68 -7.86 7.77
C PRO A 12 4.75 -6.66 8.01
N PHE A 13 3.46 -6.82 7.74
CA PHE A 13 2.45 -5.80 7.99
C PHE A 13 1.15 -6.45 8.49
N GLY A 14 0.24 -5.64 9.02
CA GLY A 14 -1.01 -6.09 9.63
C GLY A 14 -0.82 -6.95 10.90
N THR A 15 0.35 -6.88 11.55
CA THR A 15 0.72 -7.75 12.67
C THR A 15 1.49 -6.97 13.74
N SER A 16 1.33 -7.38 15.00
CA SER A 16 2.19 -6.96 16.11
C SER A 16 3.34 -7.94 16.39
N ASN A 17 3.37 -9.09 15.70
CA ASN A 17 4.39 -10.12 15.86
C ASN A 17 5.07 -10.39 14.50
N PRO A 18 6.11 -9.61 14.13
CA PRO A 18 6.80 -9.76 12.85
C PRO A 18 7.53 -11.10 12.71
N GLU A 19 8.09 -11.64 13.80
CA GLU A 19 8.81 -12.92 13.79
C GLU A 19 7.87 -14.07 13.43
N LYS A 20 6.71 -14.15 14.11
CA LYS A 20 5.70 -15.16 13.82
C LYS A 20 5.15 -15.01 12.40
N ALA A 21 4.90 -13.79 11.94
CA ALA A 21 4.44 -13.56 10.57
C ALA A 21 5.46 -14.06 9.54
N THR A 22 6.75 -13.79 9.77
CA THR A 22 7.86 -14.23 8.91
C THR A 22 7.97 -15.77 8.90
N ALA A 23 7.92 -16.42 10.06
CA ALA A 23 7.97 -17.88 10.15
C ALA A 23 6.79 -18.56 9.43
N VAL A 24 5.56 -18.03 9.60
CA VAL A 24 4.38 -18.55 8.88
C VAL A 24 4.54 -18.37 7.38
N ALA A 25 5.12 -17.26 6.94
CA ALA A 25 5.32 -17.01 5.52
C ALA A 25 6.37 -17.92 4.89
N GLU A 26 7.46 -18.19 5.61
CA GLU A 26 8.47 -19.17 5.21
C GLU A 26 7.88 -20.57 5.09
N GLN A 27 7.06 -20.97 6.08
CA GLN A 27 6.36 -22.26 6.05
C GLN A 27 5.43 -22.37 4.84
N ARG A 28 4.54 -21.38 4.62
CA ARG A 28 3.60 -21.39 3.47
C ARG A 28 4.33 -21.41 2.13
N ARG A 29 5.44 -20.68 2.01
CA ARG A 29 6.29 -20.71 0.82
C ARG A 29 6.88 -22.11 0.58
N ALA A 30 7.29 -22.81 1.63
CA ALA A 30 7.77 -24.20 1.52
C ALA A 30 6.64 -25.17 1.12
N GLU A 31 5.40 -24.87 1.49
CA GLU A 31 4.19 -25.63 1.13
C GLU A 31 3.64 -25.27 -0.27
N GLY A 32 4.25 -24.30 -0.97
CA GLY A 32 3.82 -23.85 -2.30
C GLY A 32 2.68 -22.82 -2.30
N ASP A 33 2.22 -22.37 -1.15
CA ASP A 33 1.26 -21.26 -1.03
C ASP A 33 2.01 -19.93 -0.86
N ALA A 34 2.20 -19.21 -1.97
CA ALA A 34 2.79 -17.88 -1.96
C ALA A 34 1.78 -16.75 -1.70
N ASN A 35 0.48 -17.04 -1.65
CA ASN A 35 -0.55 -16.03 -1.90
C ASN A 35 -1.09 -15.30 -0.67
N SER A 36 -0.68 -15.66 0.54
CA SER A 36 -1.45 -15.29 1.75
C SER A 36 -0.63 -14.72 2.90
N THR A 37 0.56 -14.18 2.63
CA THR A 37 1.42 -13.66 3.69
C THR A 37 1.41 -12.14 3.64
N ASN A 38 1.00 -11.48 4.73
CA ASN A 38 1.12 -10.02 4.90
C ASN A 38 2.60 -9.63 5.07
N ILE A 39 3.40 -9.97 4.08
CA ILE A 39 4.82 -9.71 3.97
C ILE A 39 5.08 -9.22 2.57
N ILE A 40 5.77 -8.08 2.48
CA ILE A 40 6.38 -7.65 1.23
C ILE A 40 7.89 -7.82 1.30
N THR A 41 8.49 -8.13 0.15
CA THR A 41 9.94 -8.15 -0.01
C THR A 41 10.32 -7.03 -0.97
N ILE A 42 11.17 -6.12 -0.52
CA ILE A 42 11.64 -4.97 -1.30
C ILE A 42 13.14 -5.13 -1.54
N ASP A 43 13.50 -5.43 -2.78
CA ASP A 43 14.83 -5.11 -3.29
C ASP A 43 14.84 -3.62 -3.65
N THR A 44 15.51 -2.79 -2.83
CA THR A 44 15.51 -1.34 -2.99
C THR A 44 16.14 -0.86 -4.30
N SER A 45 16.85 -1.73 -5.03
CA SER A 45 17.45 -1.40 -6.31
C SER A 45 16.53 -1.63 -7.52
N ASN A 46 15.49 -2.46 -7.36
CA ASN A 46 14.73 -2.98 -8.51
C ASN A 46 13.22 -3.12 -8.25
N THR A 47 12.74 -2.89 -7.04
CA THR A 47 11.32 -3.06 -6.73
C THR A 47 10.54 -1.81 -7.15
N PRO A 48 9.58 -1.90 -8.08
CA PRO A 48 8.72 -0.78 -8.46
C PRO A 48 7.86 -0.32 -7.27
N PRO A 49 7.19 0.84 -7.36
CA PRO A 49 6.27 1.29 -6.32
C PRO A 49 5.24 0.21 -5.99
N LEU A 50 4.91 0.04 -4.71
CA LEU A 50 3.83 -0.88 -4.34
C LEU A 50 2.50 -0.16 -4.54
N ARG A 51 1.62 -0.72 -5.36
CA ARG A 51 0.38 -0.11 -5.84
C ARG A 51 -0.82 -0.90 -5.37
N LEU A 52 -2.01 -0.31 -5.33
CA LEU A 52 -3.25 -1.02 -4.95
C LEU A 52 -3.60 -2.17 -5.92
N HIS A 53 -3.08 -2.18 -7.15
CA HIS A 53 -3.21 -3.34 -8.04
C HIS A 53 -2.17 -4.44 -7.79
N HIS A 54 -1.14 -4.19 -6.99
CA HIS A 54 -0.16 -5.21 -6.60
C HIS A 54 -0.75 -6.09 -5.49
N GLY A 55 -1.46 -7.14 -5.92
CA GLY A 55 -1.86 -8.28 -5.09
C GLY A 55 -0.65 -9.17 -4.70
N PRO A 56 -0.91 -10.29 -4.02
CA PRO A 56 -2.22 -10.86 -3.74
C PRO A 56 -2.96 -10.11 -2.61
N TYR A 57 -4.29 -10.24 -2.65
CA TYR A 57 -5.18 -9.88 -1.58
C TYR A 57 -5.93 -11.15 -1.16
N ASP A 58 -5.87 -11.49 0.11
CA ASP A 58 -6.67 -12.59 0.66
C ASP A 58 -8.08 -12.06 0.97
N PHE A 59 -8.90 -11.96 -0.08
CA PHE A 59 -10.31 -11.65 0.07
C PHE A 59 -11.05 -12.91 0.51
N ARG A 60 -11.50 -12.95 1.77
CA ARG A 60 -12.36 -14.03 2.30
C ARG A 60 -13.59 -14.31 1.43
N ALA A 61 -14.05 -13.30 0.69
CA ALA A 61 -14.99 -13.42 -0.40
C ALA A 61 -14.44 -12.62 -1.60
N THR A 62 -13.75 -13.29 -2.52
CA THR A 62 -13.43 -12.67 -3.82
C THR A 62 -14.73 -12.57 -4.61
N PRO A 63 -15.12 -11.40 -5.15
CA PRO A 63 -16.26 -11.30 -6.04
C PRO A 63 -16.13 -12.33 -7.17
N GLY A 64 -17.17 -13.13 -7.39
CA GLY A 64 -17.17 -14.12 -8.46
C GLY A 64 -16.97 -13.45 -9.82
N LEU A 65 -16.21 -14.11 -10.70
CA LEU A 65 -16.10 -13.74 -12.10
C LEU A 65 -17.49 -13.56 -12.71
N GLY A 66 -17.75 -12.41 -13.33
CA GLY A 66 -19.06 -12.09 -13.92
C GLY A 66 -20.01 -11.30 -13.03
N THR A 67 -19.67 -11.06 -11.76
CA THR A 67 -20.25 -9.92 -11.05
C THR A 67 -19.69 -8.65 -11.71
N ALA A 68 -20.56 -7.87 -12.33
CA ALA A 68 -20.26 -6.51 -12.79
C ALA A 68 -20.05 -5.61 -11.56
N SER A 69 -19.06 -5.96 -10.74
CA SER A 69 -18.60 -5.13 -9.63
C SER A 69 -17.85 -3.97 -10.26
N ASP A 70 -18.49 -2.80 -10.23
CA ASP A 70 -17.90 -1.54 -10.63
C ASP A 70 -16.62 -1.23 -9.84
N THR A 71 -15.87 -0.23 -10.31
CA THR A 71 -14.63 0.24 -9.69
C THR A 71 -14.80 0.53 -8.20
N ASP A 72 -15.94 1.10 -7.81
CA ASP A 72 -16.20 1.53 -6.43
C ASP A 72 -16.34 0.34 -5.49
N THR A 73 -17.09 -0.68 -5.91
CA THR A 73 -17.23 -1.93 -5.15
C THR A 73 -15.86 -2.62 -4.98
N ARG A 74 -15.03 -2.63 -6.02
CA ARG A 74 -13.68 -3.20 -5.96
C ARG A 74 -12.74 -2.42 -5.04
N LEU A 75 -12.81 -1.10 -5.05
CA LEU A 75 -12.05 -0.26 -4.12
C LEU A 75 -12.51 -0.46 -2.69
N GLN A 76 -13.82 -0.59 -2.44
CA GLN A 76 -14.37 -0.87 -1.12
C GLN A 76 -13.81 -2.17 -0.54
N LEU A 77 -13.72 -3.24 -1.35
CA LEU A 77 -13.13 -4.51 -0.90
C LEU A 77 -11.66 -4.37 -0.50
N ILE A 78 -10.88 -3.56 -1.22
CA ILE A 78 -9.49 -3.29 -0.87
C ILE A 78 -9.43 -2.47 0.42
N GLN A 79 -10.28 -1.45 0.56
CA GLN A 79 -10.36 -0.62 1.78
C GLN A 79 -10.73 -1.47 3.00
N ASP A 80 -11.76 -2.32 2.89
CA ASP A 80 -12.19 -3.24 3.95
C ASP A 80 -11.09 -4.23 4.33
N HIS A 81 -10.36 -4.76 3.34
CA HIS A 81 -9.20 -5.61 3.57
C HIS A 81 -8.12 -4.86 4.35
N LEU A 82 -7.79 -3.63 3.96
CA LEU A 82 -6.79 -2.80 4.65
C LEU A 82 -7.23 -2.45 6.08
N HIS A 83 -8.51 -2.18 6.32
CA HIS A 83 -9.06 -2.02 7.67
C HIS A 83 -8.89 -3.28 8.51
N ALA A 84 -9.11 -4.47 7.94
CA ALA A 84 -8.91 -5.72 8.66
C ALA A 84 -7.45 -5.96 9.08
N LEU A 85 -6.49 -5.25 8.48
CA LEU A 85 -5.06 -5.28 8.85
C LEU A 85 -4.69 -4.23 9.91
N CYS A 86 -5.53 -3.22 10.14
CA CYS A 86 -5.33 -2.26 11.21
C CYS A 86 -5.52 -2.92 12.59
N ASP A 87 -5.07 -2.24 13.65
CA ASP A 87 -5.29 -2.73 15.01
C ASP A 87 -6.75 -2.45 15.40
N LEU A 88 -7.46 -3.51 15.84
CA LEU A 88 -8.89 -3.50 16.17
C LEU A 88 -9.29 -2.36 17.11
N TRP A 89 -8.37 -1.87 17.93
CA TRP A 89 -8.63 -0.85 18.95
C TRP A 89 -8.20 0.56 18.52
N THR A 90 -7.57 0.71 17.35
CA THR A 90 -7.00 1.99 16.90
C THR A 90 -7.85 2.68 15.84
N LYS A 91 -8.81 3.48 16.30
CA LYS A 91 -9.68 4.28 15.42
C LYS A 91 -8.90 5.21 14.48
N SER A 92 -7.74 5.69 14.90
CA SER A 92 -6.88 6.57 14.10
C SER A 92 -6.35 5.88 12.84
N GLN A 93 -6.00 4.60 12.90
CA GLN A 93 -5.52 3.85 11.73
C GLN A 93 -6.63 3.67 10.69
N HIS A 94 -7.86 3.35 11.14
CA HIS A 94 -9.02 3.28 10.25
C HIS A 94 -9.30 4.65 9.63
N GLY A 95 -9.33 5.71 10.45
CA GLY A 95 -9.52 7.07 9.95
C GLY A 95 -8.44 7.51 8.95
N PHE A 96 -7.20 7.02 9.07
CA PHE A 96 -6.16 7.24 8.08
C PHE A 96 -6.47 6.54 6.75
N ILE A 97 -6.86 5.26 6.79
CA ILE A 97 -7.22 4.53 5.58
C ILE A 97 -8.43 5.17 4.88
N ASP A 98 -9.48 5.53 5.63
CA ASP A 98 -10.64 6.25 5.11
C ASP A 98 -10.25 7.57 4.44
N SER A 99 -9.42 8.36 5.13
CA SER A 99 -8.93 9.64 4.61
C SER A 99 -8.06 9.47 3.37
N TYR A 100 -7.27 8.39 3.31
CA TYR A 100 -6.39 8.09 2.18
C TYR A 100 -7.18 7.72 0.92
N PHE A 101 -8.23 6.90 1.06
CA PHE A 101 -9.14 6.61 -0.05
C PHE A 101 -9.94 7.85 -0.47
N GLY A 102 -10.34 8.69 0.49
CA GLY A 102 -10.91 10.01 0.21
C GLY A 102 -9.96 10.90 -0.61
N PHE A 103 -8.68 10.94 -0.23
CA PHE A 103 -7.63 11.67 -0.93
C PHE A 103 -7.44 11.19 -2.38
N ILE A 104 -7.39 9.87 -2.60
CA ILE A 104 -7.33 9.28 -3.95
C ILE A 104 -8.54 9.73 -4.79
N ASN A 105 -9.74 9.67 -4.23
CA ASN A 105 -10.97 10.04 -4.91
C ASN A 105 -11.00 11.54 -5.28
N SER A 106 -10.54 12.42 -4.39
CA SER A 106 -10.41 13.86 -4.68
C SER A 106 -9.45 14.12 -5.84
N ALA A 107 -8.27 13.50 -5.80
CA ALA A 107 -7.27 13.64 -6.88
C ALA A 107 -7.82 13.20 -8.25
N LEU A 108 -8.59 12.11 -8.30
CA LEU A 108 -9.25 11.64 -9.52
C LEU A 108 -10.36 12.60 -9.99
N ALA A 109 -11.15 13.13 -9.07
CA ALA A 109 -12.24 14.05 -9.40
C ALA A 109 -11.70 15.35 -10.00
N GLU A 110 -10.64 15.90 -9.42
CA GLU A 110 -9.96 17.10 -9.90
C GLU A 110 -9.32 16.93 -11.28
N ASN A 111 -8.89 15.71 -11.61
CA ASN A 111 -8.21 15.39 -12.86
C ASN A 111 -9.09 14.62 -13.86
N ARG A 112 -10.41 14.56 -13.61
CA ARG A 112 -11.36 13.72 -14.36
C ARG A 112 -11.26 13.91 -15.87
N ASP A 113 -11.28 15.14 -16.34
CA ASP A 113 -11.31 15.44 -17.78
C ASP A 113 -10.02 14.99 -18.46
N ALA A 114 -8.87 15.24 -17.84
CA ALA A 114 -7.57 14.82 -18.35
C ALA A 114 -7.45 13.29 -18.39
N LEU A 115 -7.86 12.61 -17.32
CA LEU A 115 -7.83 11.15 -17.22
C LEU A 115 -8.78 10.47 -18.21
N THR A 116 -9.99 11.03 -18.38
CA THR A 116 -10.97 10.53 -19.35
C THR A 116 -10.45 10.68 -20.78
N LYS A 117 -9.81 11.82 -21.09
CA LYS A 117 -9.19 12.06 -22.40
C LYS A 117 -8.09 11.05 -22.72
N THR A 118 -7.25 10.69 -21.74
CA THR A 118 -6.20 9.66 -21.91
C THR A 118 -6.78 8.28 -22.22
N LEU A 119 -8.01 8.00 -21.79
CA LEU A 119 -8.68 6.71 -21.99
C LEU A 119 -9.60 6.68 -23.22
N ALA A 120 -9.69 7.77 -23.99
CA ALA A 120 -10.66 7.90 -25.09
C ALA A 120 -10.52 6.83 -26.17
N ASP A 121 -9.28 6.40 -26.46
CA ASP A 121 -8.96 5.42 -27.51
C ASP A 121 -9.31 3.97 -27.12
N TYR A 122 -9.79 3.73 -25.89
CA TYR A 122 -10.06 2.38 -25.37
C TYR A 122 -11.56 2.06 -25.30
N ASP A 123 -12.40 2.76 -26.07
CA ASP A 123 -13.83 2.46 -26.30
C ASP A 123 -14.64 2.11 -25.03
N GLY A 124 -14.36 2.80 -23.91
CA GLY A 124 -15.07 2.60 -22.64
C GLY A 124 -14.69 1.32 -21.88
N LEU A 125 -13.64 0.60 -22.29
CA LEU A 125 -13.07 -0.53 -21.53
C LEU A 125 -12.58 -0.11 -20.14
N TYR A 126 -12.18 1.14 -20.01
CA TYR A 126 -11.71 1.73 -18.77
C TYR A 126 -12.50 2.98 -18.41
N HIS A 127 -12.69 3.20 -17.12
CA HIS A 127 -13.25 4.41 -16.57
C HIS A 127 -12.15 5.21 -15.84
N TYR A 128 -12.25 6.54 -15.78
CA TYR A 128 -11.21 7.37 -15.14
C TYR A 128 -10.99 6.99 -13.66
N ARG A 129 -12.00 6.42 -12.99
CA ARG A 129 -11.87 5.93 -11.61
C ARG A 129 -10.97 4.70 -11.48
N ASP A 130 -10.78 3.92 -12.55
CA ASP A 130 -9.90 2.74 -12.51
C ASP A 130 -8.44 3.11 -12.25
N TRP A 131 -8.06 4.37 -12.52
CA TRP A 131 -6.76 4.89 -12.13
C TRP A 131 -6.51 4.81 -10.62
N ALA A 132 -7.54 4.77 -9.77
CA ALA A 132 -7.42 4.61 -8.32
C ALA A 132 -6.53 3.42 -7.93
N PHE A 133 -6.57 2.32 -8.68
CA PHE A 133 -5.76 1.14 -8.40
C PHE A 133 -4.25 1.38 -8.63
N SER A 134 -3.88 2.48 -9.26
CA SER A 134 -2.49 2.94 -9.43
C SER A 134 -2.01 3.77 -8.24
N ALA A 135 -2.86 4.07 -7.25
CA ALA A 135 -2.41 4.66 -6.00
C ALA A 135 -1.44 3.75 -5.25
N LEU A 136 -0.56 4.34 -4.44
CA LEU A 136 0.35 3.56 -3.61
C LEU A 136 -0.44 2.71 -2.61
N ARG A 137 0.00 1.47 -2.39
CA ARG A 137 -0.65 0.58 -1.43
C ARG A 137 -0.17 0.93 -0.02
N PRO A 138 -1.08 1.29 0.89
CA PRO A 138 -0.74 1.42 2.30
C PRO A 138 -0.44 0.03 2.89
N LEU A 139 0.49 0.00 3.83
CA LEU A 139 0.86 -1.17 4.63
C LEU A 139 0.54 -0.88 6.09
N PRO A 140 -0.71 -1.14 6.54
CA PRO A 140 -1.09 -0.92 7.93
C PRO A 140 -0.21 -1.73 8.88
N ARG A 141 0.19 -1.14 10.01
CA ARG A 141 1.03 -1.80 11.04
C ARG A 141 2.32 -2.40 10.48
N ALA A 142 2.96 -1.70 9.55
CA ALA A 142 4.20 -2.17 8.95
C ALA A 142 5.31 -2.27 10.00
N GLN A 143 6.00 -3.40 9.98
CA GLN A 143 7.15 -3.73 10.82
C GLN A 143 8.40 -3.54 9.98
N ILE A 144 9.05 -2.40 10.11
CA ILE A 144 10.19 -2.04 9.26
C ILE A 144 11.47 -2.64 9.89
N PRO A 145 12.22 -3.48 9.16
CA PRO A 145 13.46 -4.04 9.66
C PRO A 145 14.52 -2.94 9.80
N VAL A 146 15.24 -2.96 10.91
CA VAL A 146 16.38 -2.07 11.17
C VAL A 146 17.64 -2.89 11.46
N GLU A 147 18.79 -2.22 11.55
CA GLU A 147 20.06 -2.88 11.83
C GLU A 147 20.00 -3.69 13.14
N GLY A 148 20.59 -4.89 13.14
CA GLY A 148 20.54 -5.81 14.29
C GLY A 148 19.39 -6.82 14.25
N GLY A 149 18.59 -6.85 13.17
CA GLY A 149 17.55 -7.85 12.97
C GLY A 149 16.27 -7.59 13.77
N THR A 150 16.13 -6.40 14.35
CA THR A 150 14.92 -5.96 15.04
C THR A 150 13.98 -5.24 14.07
N PHE A 151 12.72 -5.08 14.52
CA PHE A 151 11.70 -4.36 13.77
C PHE A 151 11.22 -3.15 14.55
N VAL A 152 10.93 -2.07 13.82
CA VAL A 152 10.24 -0.91 14.37
C VAL A 152 8.85 -0.83 13.74
N ALA A 153 7.82 -0.80 14.60
CA ALA A 153 6.43 -0.69 14.18
C ALA A 153 6.10 0.73 13.71
N THR A 154 5.27 0.83 12.69
CA THR A 154 4.72 2.09 12.15
C THR A 154 3.21 1.94 11.95
N ASP A 155 2.44 3.02 12.00
CA ASP A 155 0.99 2.93 11.83
C ASP A 155 0.62 2.54 10.40
N CYS A 156 1.32 3.12 9.44
CA CYS A 156 1.23 2.77 8.04
C CYS A 156 2.57 3.00 7.35
N ALA A 157 2.87 2.24 6.29
CA ALA A 157 4.00 2.53 5.42
C ALA A 157 3.64 2.42 3.94
N PHE A 158 4.45 3.06 3.09
CA PHE A 158 4.36 3.04 1.64
C PHE A 158 5.73 2.78 1.05
N TRP A 159 5.79 1.97 -0.01
CA TRP A 159 6.96 1.84 -0.86
C TRP A 159 6.75 2.60 -2.17
N THR A 160 7.54 3.65 -2.40
CA THR A 160 7.39 4.54 -3.56
C THR A 160 8.17 4.09 -4.79
N GLY A 161 8.84 2.94 -4.74
CA GLY A 161 9.81 2.51 -5.75
C GLY A 161 11.20 3.13 -5.57
N ARG A 162 11.33 4.11 -4.67
CA ARG A 162 12.60 4.80 -4.37
C ARG A 162 12.91 4.78 -2.89
N GLU A 163 11.90 5.00 -2.07
CA GLU A 163 12.05 5.10 -0.62
C GLU A 163 10.84 4.53 0.11
N LEU A 164 11.08 4.16 1.37
CA LEU A 164 10.03 3.86 2.33
C LEU A 164 9.57 5.15 2.99
N ILE A 165 8.26 5.38 2.97
CA ILE A 165 7.61 6.45 3.73
C ILE A 165 6.78 5.78 4.82
N ALA A 166 7.03 6.13 6.07
CA ALA A 166 6.21 5.70 7.20
C ALA A 166 5.36 6.85 7.73
N ILE A 167 4.11 6.54 8.04
CA ILE A 167 3.17 7.41 8.73
C ILE A 167 3.22 7.09 10.22
N ASP A 168 3.47 8.13 11.02
CA ASP A 168 3.36 8.08 12.48
C ASP A 168 2.11 8.89 12.88
N LEU A 169 1.08 8.19 13.36
CA LEU A 169 -0.17 8.83 13.79
C LEU A 169 0.03 9.38 15.20
N THR A 170 0.13 10.69 15.31
CA THR A 170 0.39 11.35 16.59
C THR A 170 -0.94 11.69 17.28
N GLY A 171 -0.97 11.49 18.60
CA GLY A 171 -2.07 11.94 19.46
C GLY A 171 -1.77 13.30 20.10
N PHE A 172 -2.63 13.72 21.03
CA PHE A 172 -2.42 14.96 21.80
C PHE A 172 -1.23 14.88 22.77
N GLN A 173 -0.78 13.68 23.12
CA GLN A 173 0.33 13.49 24.02
C GLN A 173 1.66 13.52 23.27
N THR A 174 2.66 14.15 23.87
CA THR A 174 4.03 14.13 23.38
C THR A 174 4.51 12.67 23.22
N PRO A 175 5.12 12.29 22.09
CA PRO A 175 5.65 10.95 21.90
C PRO A 175 6.57 10.55 23.06
N THR A 176 6.55 9.28 23.45
CA THR A 176 7.44 8.80 24.52
C THR A 176 8.91 8.90 24.10
N LYS A 177 9.84 8.89 25.06
CA LYS A 177 11.28 8.86 24.76
C LYS A 177 11.64 7.63 23.90
N SER A 178 11.04 6.48 24.17
CA SER A 178 11.22 5.26 23.37
C SER A 178 10.76 5.47 21.94
N ARG A 179 9.54 5.98 21.74
CA ARG A 179 8.99 6.22 20.39
C ARG A 179 9.86 7.19 19.59
N ARG A 180 10.34 8.27 20.21
CA ARG A 180 11.27 9.19 19.55
C ARG A 180 12.57 8.49 19.14
N ALA A 181 13.12 7.62 19.97
CA ALA A 181 14.33 6.87 19.63
C ALA A 181 14.10 5.91 18.45
N GLU A 182 12.98 5.18 18.45
CA GLU A 182 12.56 4.33 17.33
C GLU A 182 12.43 5.10 16.01
N LEU A 183 11.74 6.24 16.02
CA LEU A 183 11.59 7.09 14.83
C LEU A 183 12.95 7.63 14.35
N GLN A 184 13.88 7.91 15.25
CA GLN A 184 15.24 8.30 14.88
C GLN A 184 16.03 7.16 14.25
N VAL A 185 15.84 5.91 14.72
CA VAL A 185 16.44 4.72 14.09
C VAL A 185 15.90 4.54 12.67
N LEU A 186 14.59 4.70 12.46
CA LEU A 186 13.99 4.65 11.12
C LEU A 186 14.56 5.71 10.18
N ARG A 187 14.63 6.96 10.63
CA ARG A 187 15.22 8.07 9.84
C ARG A 187 16.67 7.78 9.46
N LYS A 188 17.48 7.26 10.39
CA LYS A 188 18.87 6.85 10.11
C LYS A 188 18.96 5.69 9.12
N SER A 189 17.92 4.87 9.02
CA SER A 189 17.81 3.76 8.07
C SER A 189 17.29 4.21 6.69
N GLY A 190 17.12 5.52 6.47
CA GLY A 190 16.66 6.07 5.19
C GLY A 190 15.14 6.03 4.99
N VAL A 191 14.37 5.82 6.07
CA VAL A 191 12.90 5.88 6.02
C VAL A 191 12.45 7.32 6.26
N THR A 192 11.66 7.85 5.34
CA THR A 192 11.02 9.16 5.50
C THR A 192 9.83 9.01 6.44
N ILE A 193 9.78 9.84 7.49
CA ILE A 193 8.68 9.82 8.47
C ILE A 193 7.78 11.02 8.24
N ILE A 194 6.49 10.77 8.04
CA ILE A 194 5.43 11.77 8.01
C ILE A 194 4.63 11.63 9.30
N GLU A 195 4.67 12.67 10.13
CA GLU A 195 3.88 12.73 11.37
C GLU A 195 2.50 13.31 11.03
N ALA A 196 1.45 12.51 11.24
CA ALA A 196 0.08 12.87 10.94
C ALA A 196 -0.71 13.01 12.25
N ALA A 197 -1.16 14.23 12.57
CA ALA A 197 -1.93 14.47 13.77
C ALA A 197 -3.32 13.84 13.64
N SER A 198 -3.64 12.91 14.55
CA SER A 198 -4.91 12.17 14.51
C SER A 198 -6.13 13.10 14.64
N ALA A 199 -5.97 14.23 15.32
CA ALA A 199 -7.04 15.23 15.50
C ALA A 199 -7.34 15.98 14.20
N ASP A 200 -6.31 16.40 13.46
CA ASP A 200 -6.46 17.10 12.19
C ASP A 200 -6.97 16.14 11.11
N LEU A 201 -6.48 14.91 11.11
CA LEU A 201 -6.98 13.84 10.25
C LEU A 201 -8.47 13.56 10.49
N ALA A 202 -8.92 13.49 11.76
CA ALA A 202 -10.32 13.27 12.09
C ALA A 202 -11.22 14.46 11.68
N LYS A 203 -10.67 15.67 11.65
CA LYS A 203 -11.41 16.90 11.33
C LYS A 203 -11.47 17.18 9.84
N ASP A 204 -10.33 17.10 9.16
CA ASP A 204 -10.14 17.60 7.80
C ASP A 204 -9.88 16.46 6.78
N GLY A 205 -9.67 15.23 7.25
CA GLY A 205 -9.65 14.00 6.45
C GLY A 205 -8.74 14.05 5.23
N ALA A 206 -9.30 13.80 4.04
CA ALA A 206 -8.59 13.82 2.77
C ALA A 206 -7.85 15.15 2.49
N ARG A 207 -8.44 16.29 2.88
CA ARG A 207 -7.83 17.62 2.68
C ARG A 207 -6.58 17.80 3.56
N TYR A 208 -6.60 17.24 4.76
CA TYR A 208 -5.41 17.23 5.61
C TYR A 208 -4.29 16.42 4.95
N LEU A 209 -4.61 15.23 4.44
CA LEU A 209 -3.62 14.41 3.73
C LEU A 209 -3.06 15.08 2.47
N GLU A 210 -3.86 15.85 1.74
CA GLU A 210 -3.39 16.62 0.58
C GLU A 210 -2.29 17.62 0.95
N SER A 211 -2.41 18.30 2.09
CA SER A 211 -1.38 19.21 2.60
C SER A 211 -0.14 18.53 3.17
N LEU A 212 -0.26 17.25 3.53
CA LEU A 212 0.76 16.51 4.28
C LEU A 212 1.59 15.57 3.39
N LEU A 213 0.94 14.90 2.44
CA LEU A 213 1.58 13.92 1.58
C LEU A 213 2.32 14.59 0.42
N PRO A 214 3.46 14.01 -0.03
CA PRO A 214 4.15 14.51 -1.21
C PRO A 214 3.24 14.52 -2.44
N GLU A 215 3.40 15.51 -3.33
CA GLU A 215 2.58 15.66 -4.55
C GLU A 215 2.51 14.38 -5.40
N THR A 216 3.57 13.56 -5.40
CA THR A 216 3.61 12.28 -6.11
C THR A 216 2.53 11.30 -5.66
N PHE A 217 2.01 11.43 -4.43
CA PHE A 217 0.85 10.65 -3.96
C PHE A 217 -0.44 11.07 -4.65
N GLY A 218 -0.59 12.33 -5.05
CA GLY A 218 -1.77 12.83 -5.76
C GLY A 218 -1.69 12.66 -7.28
N LEU A 219 -0.53 12.24 -7.80
CA LEU A 219 -0.26 12.08 -9.23
C LEU A 219 0.03 10.61 -9.59
N PHE A 220 -0.61 9.68 -8.89
CA PHE A 220 -0.23 8.26 -8.90
C PHE A 220 -0.41 7.55 -10.26
N TRP A 221 -1.20 8.11 -11.17
CA TRP A 221 -1.37 7.63 -12.54
C TRP A 221 -0.24 8.07 -13.49
N LYS A 222 0.56 9.08 -13.12
CA LYS A 222 1.63 9.58 -13.98
C LYS A 222 2.71 8.51 -14.17
N GLY A 223 2.96 8.15 -15.43
CA GLY A 223 3.95 7.14 -15.81
C GLY A 223 3.34 5.75 -16.07
N GLU A 224 2.06 5.55 -15.76
CA GLU A 224 1.33 4.34 -16.12
C GLU A 224 0.71 4.50 -17.52
N VAL A 225 0.68 3.43 -18.31
CA VAL A 225 0.08 3.44 -19.65
C VAL A 225 -1.44 3.27 -19.57
N LEU A 226 -1.89 2.36 -18.71
CA LEU A 226 -3.30 1.99 -18.51
C LEU A 226 -3.55 1.67 -17.04
N PRO A 227 -4.77 1.89 -16.53
CA PRO A 227 -5.13 1.45 -15.19
C PRO A 227 -5.12 -0.08 -15.11
N GLN A 228 -4.58 -0.61 -14.02
CA GLN A 228 -4.50 -2.05 -13.77
C GLN A 228 -5.43 -2.44 -12.62
N SER A 229 -6.04 -3.62 -12.68
CA SER A 229 -6.90 -4.13 -11.60
C SER A 229 -6.19 -5.24 -10.80
N PRO A 230 -6.31 -5.27 -9.46
CA PRO A 230 -5.84 -6.40 -8.66
C PRO A 230 -6.69 -7.66 -8.85
N PHE A 231 -7.89 -7.53 -9.45
CA PHE A 231 -8.82 -8.63 -9.69
C PHE A 231 -8.58 -9.22 -11.08
N LYS A 232 -7.58 -10.10 -11.20
CA LYS A 232 -7.26 -10.79 -12.46
C LYS A 232 -8.21 -11.97 -12.70
N PRO A 233 -8.66 -12.22 -13.96
CA PRO A 233 -9.40 -13.43 -14.28
C PRO A 233 -8.55 -14.69 -14.04
N ALA A 234 -9.15 -15.71 -13.40
CA ALA A 234 -8.50 -16.98 -13.08
C ALA A 234 -7.87 -17.67 -14.32
N ALA A 235 -8.41 -17.43 -15.51
CA ALA A 235 -7.92 -18.01 -16.77
C ALA A 235 -6.48 -17.57 -17.17
N ILE A 236 -5.91 -16.55 -16.54
CA ILE A 236 -4.53 -16.10 -16.80
C ILE A 236 -3.55 -16.65 -15.73
N ALA A 237 -4.05 -17.07 -14.56
CA ALA A 237 -3.20 -17.58 -13.48
C ALA A 237 -2.58 -18.96 -13.80
N GLU A 238 -3.26 -19.79 -14.61
CA GLU A 238 -2.75 -21.12 -14.99
C GLU A 238 -1.68 -21.10 -16.10
N ASN A 239 -1.53 -20.00 -16.86
CA ASN A 239 -0.53 -19.91 -17.93
C ASN A 239 0.78 -19.19 -17.54
N VAL A 240 0.80 -18.43 -16.45
CA VAL A 240 2.03 -17.74 -15.98
C VAL A 240 2.95 -18.70 -15.21
N ALA A 241 2.44 -19.82 -14.70
CA ALA A 241 3.26 -20.86 -14.08
C ALA A 241 4.18 -21.62 -15.08
N VAL A 242 4.00 -21.43 -16.40
CA VAL A 242 4.80 -22.11 -17.43
C VAL A 242 5.38 -21.17 -18.49
N GLY A 243 4.83 -19.97 -18.68
CA GLY A 243 5.28 -19.06 -19.74
C GLY A 243 5.68 -17.69 -19.22
N GLY A 244 6.98 -17.44 -19.11
CA GLY A 244 7.48 -16.08 -18.98
C GLY A 244 7.02 -15.24 -20.17
N VAL A 245 6.22 -14.21 -19.90
CA VAL A 245 5.97 -13.13 -20.85
C VAL A 245 6.30 -11.83 -20.13
N ARG A 246 7.35 -11.17 -20.65
CA ARG A 246 7.68 -9.78 -20.34
C ARG A 246 6.61 -8.89 -20.96
N PHE A 247 6.05 -7.99 -20.16
CA PHE A 247 5.58 -6.69 -20.61
C PHE A 247 6.41 -5.65 -19.90
#